data_AF-A0A6N0HZY6-F1
#
_entry.id   AF-A0A6N0HZY6-F1
#
_cell.length_a   1.000
_cell.length_b   1.000
_cell.length_c   1.000
_cell.angle_alpha   90.00
_cell.angle_beta   90.00
_cell.angle_gamma   90.00
#
_symmetry.space_group_name_H-M   'P 1'
#
loop_
_entity.id
_entity.type
_entity.pdbx_description
1 polymer ?
#
loop_
_entity_poly.entity_id
_entity_poly.type
_entity_poly.pdbx_seq_one_letter_code
_entity_poly.pdbx_strand_id
1 'polypeptide(L)' 'MEVYTHSTSHSAPSAETIRDEIAYFESRLAEMGLAGDCAYEHALSRVYTSLIDEKRLQIAAL' A
#
# COMPACT_ATOMS: atom_id res chain seq x y z
N MET A 1 14.24 16.07 15.87
CA MET A 1 14.08 16.11 14.40
C MET A 1 15.05 15.09 13.84
N GLU A 2 14.64 13.82 13.82
CA GLU A 2 15.50 12.72 13.39
C GLU A 2 15.36 12.52 11.89
N VAL A 3 16.50 12.61 11.21
CA VAL A 3 16.64 12.49 9.77
C VAL A 3 16.68 11.00 9.45
N TYR A 4 15.59 10.42 8.92
CA TYR A 4 15.60 9.02 8.48
C TYR A 4 16.32 8.91 7.14
N THR A 5 17.65 8.80 7.19
CA THR A 5 18.44 8.32 6.05
C THR A 5 18.28 6.81 5.96
N HIS A 6 17.30 6.32 5.19
CA HIS A 6 17.28 4.92 4.79
C HIS A 6 18.03 4.77 3.47
N SER A 7 19.33 4.56 3.58
CA SER A 7 20.14 3.97 2.52
C SER A 7 19.79 2.47 2.46
N THR A 8 18.71 2.12 1.77
CA THR A 8 18.36 0.71 1.51
C THR A 8 18.98 0.29 0.19
N SER A 9 19.97 -0.60 0.28
CA SER A 9 20.34 -1.50 -0.81
C SER A 9 19.06 -2.23 -1.26
N HIS A 10 18.49 -1.81 -2.39
CA HIS A 10 17.26 -2.38 -2.96
C HIS A 10 17.53 -3.80 -3.48
N SER A 11 17.53 -4.79 -2.57
CA SER A 11 17.15 -6.15 -2.98
C SER A 11 15.68 -6.12 -3.35
N ALA A 12 15.30 -6.87 -4.40
CA ALA A 12 13.90 -7.01 -4.76
C ALA A 12 13.09 -7.46 -3.52
N PRO A 13 11.92 -6.84 -3.25
CA PRO A 13 11.12 -7.19 -2.09
C PRO A 13 10.71 -8.67 -2.17
N SER A 14 10.73 -9.35 -1.03
CA SER A 14 10.28 -10.74 -0.96
C SER A 14 8.76 -10.83 -1.15
N ALA A 15 8.27 -11.98 -1.60
CA ALA A 15 6.83 -12.20 -1.74
C ALA A 15 6.07 -12.01 -0.40
N GLU A 16 6.70 -12.29 0.74
CA GLU A 16 6.13 -12.07 2.07
C GLU A 16 6.00 -10.57 2.36
N THR A 17 7.06 -9.79 2.11
CA THR A 17 7.04 -8.33 2.24
C THR A 17 5.93 -7.68 1.40
N ILE A 18 5.77 -8.13 0.15
CA ILE A 18 4.71 -7.59 -0.73
C ILE A 18 3.31 -7.97 -0.20
N ARG A 19 3.12 -9.17 0.36
CA ARG A 19 1.85 -9.56 0.98
C ARG A 19 1.51 -8.71 2.20
N ASP A 20 2.50 -8.44 3.05
CA ASP A 20 2.31 -7.59 4.24
C ASP A 20 1.94 -6.16 3.84
N GLU A 21 2.55 -5.62 2.79
CA GLU A 21 2.20 -4.31 2.23
C GLU A 21 0.76 -4.28 1.69
N ILE A 22 0.33 -5.32 0.96
CA ILE A 22 -1.06 -5.44 0.50
C ILE A 22 -2.03 -5.47 1.68
N ALA A 23 -1.75 -6.31 2.70
CA ALA A 23 -2.59 -6.42 3.88
C ALA A 23 -2.70 -5.09 4.65
N TYR A 24 -1.61 -4.31 4.70
CA TYR A 24 -1.61 -2.97 5.28
C TYR A 24 -2.52 -2.00 4.52
N PHE A 25 -2.47 -1.99 3.18
CA PHE A 25 -3.33 -1.11 2.39
C PHE A 25 -4.81 -1.54 2.44
N GLU A 26 -5.07 -2.85 2.44
CA GLU A 26 -6.42 -3.40 2.57
C GLU A 26 -7.04 -3.05 3.94
N SER A 27 -6.26 -3.10 5.02
CA SER A 27 -6.74 -2.68 6.35
C SER A 27 -7.05 -1.18 6.40
N ARG A 28 -6.21 -0.34 5.80
CA ARG A 28 -6.47 1.11 5.70
C ARG A 28 -7.73 1.43 4.90
N LEU A 29 -7.98 0.71 3.81
CA LEU A 29 -9.23 0.84 3.06
C LEU A 29 -10.45 0.41 3.89
N ALA A 30 -10.34 -0.69 4.64
CA ALA A 30 -11.42 -1.17 5.48
C ALA A 30 -11.77 -0.18 6.62
N GLU A 31 -10.77 0.50 7.20
CA GLU A 31 -10.94 1.53 8.23
C GLU A 31 -11.71 2.77 7.73
N MET A 32 -11.57 3.13 6.46
CA MET A 32 -12.26 4.30 5.87
C MET A 32 -13.77 4.07 5.66
N GLY A 33 -14.21 2.81 5.68
CA GLY A 33 -15.61 2.45 5.45
C GLY A 33 -16.07 2.65 4.00
N LEU A 34 -17.15 1.95 3.62
CA LEU A 34 -17.76 2.05 2.28
C LEU A 34 -18.50 3.39 2.03
N ALA A 35 -18.57 4.25 3.04
CA ALA A 35 -19.39 5.46 3.08
C ALA A 35 -18.53 6.71 3.28
N GLY A 36 -17.32 6.73 2.71
CA GLY A 36 -16.46 7.90 2.75
C GLY A 36 -17.07 9.06 1.97
N ASP A 37 -17.98 9.80 2.60
CA ASP A 37 -18.79 10.87 1.99
C ASP A 37 -17.96 12.14 1.71
N CYS A 38 -16.67 12.17 2.09
CA CYS A 38 -15.80 13.29 1.80
C CYS A 38 -14.79 12.99 0.68
N ALA A 39 -14.45 14.03 -0.10
CA ALA A 39 -13.51 13.94 -1.22
C ALA A 39 -12.13 13.40 -0.82
N TYR A 40 -11.72 13.59 0.44
CA TYR A 40 -10.46 13.07 0.97
C TYR A 40 -10.46 11.54 1.04
N GLU A 41 -11.51 10.93 1.58
CA GLU A 41 -11.64 9.47 1.69
C GLU A 41 -11.72 8.82 0.31
N HIS A 42 -12.43 9.46 -0.64
CA HIS A 42 -12.44 9.02 -2.04
C HIS A 42 -11.05 9.07 -2.69
N ALA A 43 -10.30 10.15 -2.48
CA ALA A 43 -8.95 10.28 -3.02
C ALA A 43 -8.02 9.20 -2.44
N LEU A 44 -8.07 8.98 -1.13
CA LEU A 44 -7.28 7.94 -0.46
C LEU A 44 -7.66 6.54 -0.90
N SER A 45 -8.96 6.27 -1.03
CA SER A 45 -9.46 4.97 -1.48
C SER A 45 -8.92 4.62 -2.86
N ARG A 46 -8.90 5.60 -3.78
CA ARG A 46 -8.32 5.44 -5.11
C ARG A 46 -6.82 5.17 -5.05
N VAL A 47 -6.08 5.91 -4.24
CA VAL A 47 -4.62 5.73 -4.08
C VAL A 47 -4.29 4.34 -3.56
N TYR A 48 -4.93 3.91 -2.46
CA TYR A 48 -4.66 2.59 -1.90
C TYR A 48 -5.06 1.46 -2.84
N THR A 49 -6.17 1.61 -3.57
CA THR A 49 -6.56 0.63 -4.60
C THR A 49 -5.47 0.50 -5.67
N SER A 50 -4.95 1.61 -6.21
CA SER A 50 -3.87 1.58 -7.20
C SER A 50 -2.59 0.94 -6.65
N LEU A 51 -2.22 1.23 -5.40
CA LEU A 51 -1.05 0.62 -4.76
C LEU A 51 -1.22 -0.90 -4.59
N ILE A 52 -2.41 -1.36 -4.19
CA ILE A 52 -2.71 -2.79 -4.07
C ILE A 52 -2.59 -3.48 -5.44
N ASP A 53 -3.13 -2.88 -6.50
CA ASP A 53 -3.06 -3.44 -7.85
C ASP A 53 -1.61 -3.54 -8.34
N GLU A 54 -0.79 -2.50 -8.13
CA GLU A 54 0.64 -2.54 -8.44
C GLU A 54 1.37 -3.66 -7.69
N LYS A 55 1.07 -3.84 -6.40
CA LYS A 55 1.69 -4.88 -5.58
C LYS A 55 1.24 -6.28 -5.97
N ARG A 56 -0.02 -6.46 -6.34
CA ARG A 56 -0.54 -7.72 -6.89
C ARG A 56 0.15 -8.08 -8.21
N LEU A 57 0.41 -7.11 -9.08
CA LEU A 57 1.20 -7.31 -10.30
C LEU A 57 2.65 -7.69 -9.97
N GLN A 58 3.28 -7.06 -8.97
CA GLN A 58 4.63 -7.42 -8.53
C GLN A 58 4.70 -8.86 -8.04
N ILE A 59 3.75 -9.31 -7.21
CA ILE A 59 3.67 -10.71 -6.76
C ILE A 59 3.46 -11.68 -7.92
N ALA A 60 2.63 -11.32 -8.89
CA ALA A 60 2.38 -12.18 -10.06
C ALA A 60 3.59 -12.30 -10.99
N ALA A 61 4.55 -11.37 -10.88
CA ALA A 61 5.79 -11.34 -11.68
C ALA A 61 7.00 -11.98 -10.96
N LEU A 62 6.86 -12.42 -9.70
CA LEU A 62 7.86 -13.20 -8.96
C LEU A 62 7.80 -14.69 -9.33
#